data_AF-A0A7R9FG83-F1
#
_entry.id   AF-A0A7R9FG83-F1
#
_cell.length_a   1.000
_cell.length_b   1.000
_cell.length_c   1.000
_cell.angle_alpha   90.00
_cell.angle_beta   90.00
_cell.angle_gamma   90.00
#
_symmetry.space_group_name_H-M   'P 1'
#
loop_
_entity.id
_entity.type
_entity.pdbx_description
1 polymer ?
#
loop_
_entity_poly.entity_id
_entity_poly.type
_entity_poly.pdbx_seq_one_letter_code
_entity_poly.pdbx_strand_id
1 'polypeptide(L)'
;MRSGDQMGNAGYAYSGGGSPILRVDASSDEGKTWHTANISYHHKEKKYPHHWTWSLWDIKLPVLAGAKEVYIWIKAVDSSHQTQPETVGHIWNIGGNLNNSYHKVKVKIEA
;
A
#
# COMPACT_ATOMS: atom_id res chain seq x y z
N MET A 1 -15.20 5.63 17.25
CA MET A 1 -14.93 6.58 16.13
C MET A 1 -16.23 7.23 15.60
N ARG A 2 -16.24 8.57 15.41
CA ARG A 2 -17.34 9.37 14.81
C ARG A 2 -17.22 9.40 13.27
N SER A 3 -18.29 9.78 12.57
CA SER A 3 -18.27 9.89 11.09
C SER A 3 -17.28 10.97 10.66
N GLY A 4 -16.25 10.59 9.91
CA GLY A 4 -15.16 11.47 9.50
C GLY A 4 -13.83 11.22 10.21
N ASP A 5 -13.76 10.27 11.15
CA ASP A 5 -12.50 9.87 11.76
C ASP A 5 -11.57 9.22 10.72
N GLN A 6 -10.34 9.70 10.66
CA GLN A 6 -9.30 9.19 9.77
C GLN A 6 -8.31 8.34 10.56
N MET A 7 -7.96 7.18 10.01
CA MET A 7 -6.94 6.30 10.57
C MET A 7 -5.59 6.60 9.93
N GLY A 8 -4.59 6.94 10.75
CA GLY A 8 -3.22 7.10 10.32
C GLY A 8 -2.58 5.73 10.04
N ASN A 9 -2.09 5.55 8.82
CA ASN A 9 -1.43 4.33 8.37
C ASN A 9 -0.08 4.68 7.76
N ALA A 10 0.91 3.79 7.90
CA ALA A 10 2.23 3.97 7.32
C ALA A 10 2.82 2.61 6.94
N GLY A 11 3.80 2.63 6.04
CA GLY A 11 4.51 1.42 5.64
C GLY A 11 5.64 1.70 4.67
N TYR A 12 6.04 0.66 3.94
CA TYR A 12 7.06 0.73 2.91
C TYR A 12 6.56 0.15 1.58
N ALA A 13 7.22 0.50 0.49
CA ALA A 13 7.04 -0.08 -0.83
C ALA A 13 8.40 -0.13 -1.54
N TYR A 14 8.62 -1.11 -2.42
CA TYR A 14 9.83 -1.17 -3.25
C TYR A 14 9.53 -1.91 -4.56
N SER A 15 10.35 -1.65 -5.58
CA SER A 15 10.38 -2.43 -6.82
C SER A 15 11.81 -2.82 -7.16
N GLY A 16 11.95 -3.91 -7.93
CA GLY A 16 13.25 -4.42 -8.37
C GLY A 16 13.89 -3.56 -9.46
N GLY A 17 15.15 -3.85 -9.78
CA GLY A 17 15.86 -3.21 -10.91
C GLY A 17 16.12 -1.71 -10.76
N GLY A 18 15.91 -1.16 -9.55
CA GLY A 18 16.12 0.26 -9.26
C GLY A 18 14.95 1.12 -9.73
N SER A 19 13.79 0.50 -10.00
CA SER A 19 12.56 1.20 -10.41
C SER A 19 11.96 1.94 -9.21
N PRO A 20 11.82 3.27 -9.26
CA PRO A 20 11.17 4.01 -8.17
C PRO A 20 9.68 3.66 -8.08
N ILE A 21 9.15 3.69 -6.85
CA ILE A 21 7.71 3.67 -6.59
C ILE A 21 7.14 5.05 -6.92
N LEU A 22 6.16 5.07 -7.81
CA LEU A 22 5.46 6.29 -8.22
C LEU A 22 4.22 6.55 -7.38
N ARG A 23 3.56 5.49 -6.90
CA ARG A 23 2.30 5.61 -6.17
C ARG A 23 2.10 4.45 -5.20
N VAL A 24 1.53 4.75 -4.05
CA VAL A 24 0.99 3.75 -3.11
C VAL A 24 -0.48 4.11 -2.88
N ASP A 25 -1.36 3.13 -3.07
CA ASP A 25 -2.80 3.27 -2.90
C ASP A 25 -3.26 2.41 -1.73
N ALA A 26 -4.13 2.97 -0.88
CA ALA A 26 -4.76 2.28 0.23
C ALA A 26 -6.29 2.31 0.14
N SER A 27 -6.93 1.24 0.58
CA SER A 27 -8.39 1.11 0.63
C SER A 27 -8.84 0.57 1.98
N SER A 28 -9.95 1.09 2.51
CA SER A 28 -10.62 0.63 3.73
C SER A 28 -11.99 -0.02 3.45
N ASP A 29 -12.33 -0.19 2.17
CA ASP A 29 -13.65 -0.64 1.70
C ASP A 29 -13.56 -1.79 0.69
N GLU A 30 -12.54 -2.64 0.87
CA GLU A 30 -12.30 -3.85 0.06
C GLU A 30 -12.05 -3.54 -1.42
N GLY A 31 -11.35 -2.44 -1.70
CA GLY A 31 -10.91 -2.06 -3.05
C GLY A 31 -11.96 -1.33 -3.89
N LYS A 32 -13.11 -0.93 -3.31
CA LYS A 32 -14.11 -0.12 -4.00
C LYS A 32 -13.63 1.31 -4.23
N THR A 33 -12.97 1.90 -3.24
CA THR A 33 -12.33 3.21 -3.34
C THR A 33 -10.87 3.13 -2.91
N TRP A 34 -10.04 3.99 -3.49
CA TRP A 34 -8.60 4.02 -3.26
C TRP A 34 -8.15 5.45 -2.96
N HIS A 35 -7.28 5.57 -1.97
CA HIS A 35 -6.69 6.83 -1.55
C HIS A 35 -5.17 6.76 -1.72
N THR A 36 -4.60 7.79 -2.34
CA THR A 36 -3.16 7.87 -2.59
C THR A 36 -2.43 8.28 -1.32
N ALA A 37 -1.42 7.51 -0.92
CA ALA A 37 -0.55 7.81 0.21
C ALA A 37 0.50 8.87 -0.17
N ASN A 38 0.96 9.60 0.84
CA ASN A 38 2.13 10.45 0.73
C ASN A 38 3.39 9.58 0.80
N ILE A 39 4.29 9.72 -0.18
CA ILE A 39 5.57 9.01 -0.17
C ILE A 39 6.64 9.96 0.38
N SER A 40 7.10 9.67 1.59
CA SER A 40 7.99 10.55 2.35
C SER A 40 9.47 10.32 2.01
N TYR A 41 9.83 9.12 1.54
CA TYR A 41 11.20 8.79 1.13
C TYR A 41 11.30 8.58 -0.39
N HIS A 42 11.68 9.66 -1.07
CA HIS A 42 12.31 9.61 -2.37
C HIS A 42 13.76 10.06 -2.18
N HIS A 43 14.72 9.42 -2.85
CA HIS A 43 16.02 10.04 -3.09
C HIS A 43 15.75 11.39 -3.81
N LYS A 44 15.64 12.48 -3.03
CA LYS A 44 15.33 13.83 -3.53
C LYS A 44 16.42 14.30 -4.50
N GLU A 45 17.62 13.79 -4.33
CA GLU A 45 18.70 13.93 -5.29
C GLU A 45 18.46 12.98 -6.45
N LYS A 46 17.99 13.52 -7.59
CA LYS A 46 17.96 12.85 -8.91
C LYS A 46 19.37 12.50 -9.44
N LYS A 47 20.37 12.46 -8.56
CA LYS A 47 21.78 12.26 -8.87
C LYS A 47 22.02 10.89 -9.48
N TYR A 48 21.17 9.91 -9.16
CA TYR A 48 21.28 8.56 -9.67
C TYR A 48 19.94 8.10 -10.26
N PRO A 49 19.98 7.39 -11.42
CA PRO A 49 18.76 6.92 -12.10
C PRO A 49 18.10 5.72 -11.40
N HIS A 50 18.77 5.11 -10.41
CA HIS A 50 18.32 3.89 -9.76
C HIS A 50 17.94 4.10 -8.30
N HIS A 51 16.82 3.50 -7.91
CA HIS A 51 16.20 3.58 -6.60
C HIS A 51 16.19 2.21 -5.93
N TRP A 52 17.33 1.81 -5.34
CA TRP A 52 17.50 0.50 -4.71
C TRP A 52 16.93 0.41 -3.29
N THR A 53 16.57 1.55 -2.72
CA THR A 53 16.00 1.65 -1.38
C THR A 53 14.48 1.58 -1.44
N TRP A 54 13.86 1.16 -0.35
CA TRP A 54 12.41 1.28 -0.21
C TRP A 54 11.98 2.74 -0.18
N SER A 55 10.71 2.96 -0.51
CA SER A 55 10.00 4.20 -0.28
C SER A 55 9.07 4.03 0.91
N LEU A 56 9.27 4.86 1.93
CA LEU A 56 8.34 4.95 3.06
C LEU A 56 7.13 5.81 2.67
N TRP A 57 5.96 5.42 3.15
CA TRP A 57 4.71 6.11 2.87
C TRP A 57 3.85 6.25 4.13
N ASP A 58 3.01 7.27 4.13
CA ASP A 58 2.04 7.57 5.17
C ASP A 58 0.71 8.04 4.56
N ILE A 59 -0.41 7.72 5.20
CA ILE A 59 -1.74 8.14 4.75
C ILE A 59 -2.72 8.25 5.92
N LYS A 60 -3.61 9.23 5.84
CA LYS A 60 -4.81 9.30 6.68
C LYS A 60 -6.00 8.77 5.89
N LEU A 61 -6.41 7.55 6.21
CA LEU A 61 -7.45 6.84 5.47
C LEU A 61 -8.82 7.08 6.12
N PRO A 62 -9.86 7.48 5.37
CA PRO A 62 -11.20 7.60 5.92
C PRO A 62 -11.73 6.21 6.26
N VAL A 63 -12.42 6.12 7.40
CA VAL A 63 -13.07 4.88 7.85
C VAL A 63 -14.55 5.13 8.06
N LEU A 64 -15.39 4.16 7.68
CA LEU A 64 -16.83 4.22 7.87
C LEU A 64 -17.17 4.29 9.37
N ALA A 65 -17.99 5.27 9.76
CA ALA A 65 -18.47 5.38 11.13
C ALA A 65 -19.24 4.13 11.56
N GLY A 66 -18.94 3.63 12.75
CA GLY A 66 -19.59 2.44 13.31
C GLY A 66 -19.04 1.11 12.79
N ALA A 67 -18.03 1.12 11.91
CA ALA A 67 -17.32 -0.11 11.57
C ALA A 67 -16.60 -0.67 12.82
N LYS A 68 -16.87 -1.93 13.16
CA LYS A 68 -16.18 -2.64 14.26
C LYS A 68 -14.86 -3.23 13.80
N GLU A 69 -14.81 -3.64 12.53
CA GLU A 69 -13.66 -4.27 11.90
C GLU A 69 -13.55 -3.79 10.46
N VAL A 70 -12.33 -3.56 9.97
CA VAL A 70 -12.05 -3.17 8.59
C VAL A 70 -10.85 -3.93 8.05
N TYR A 71 -10.82 -4.16 6.75
CA TYR A 71 -9.62 -4.61 6.06
C TYR A 71 -8.97 -3.43 5.35
N ILE A 72 -7.71 -3.18 5.69
CA ILE A 72 -6.90 -2.18 4.99
C ILE A 72 -6.13 -2.91 3.89
N TRP A 73 -6.39 -2.52 2.65
CA TRP A 73 -5.73 -3.08 1.47
C TRP A 73 -4.70 -2.08 0.99
N ILE A 74 -3.49 -2.56 0.69
CA ILE A 74 -2.38 -1.71 0.23
C ILE A 74 -1.80 -2.28 -1.07
N LYS A 75 -1.53 -1.40 -2.03
CA LYS A 75 -0.81 -1.71 -3.27
C LYS A 75 0.10 -0.57 -3.72
N ALA A 76 1.16 -0.90 -4.43
CA ALA A 76 2.08 0.07 -5.03
C ALA A 76 2.12 -0.04 -6.56
N VAL A 77 2.59 1.04 -7.19
CA VAL A 77 2.85 1.15 -8.63
C VAL A 77 4.24 1.74 -8.84
N ASP A 78 5.05 1.10 -9.67
CA ASP A 78 6.39 1.56 -10.00
C ASP A 78 6.45 2.41 -11.28
N SER A 79 7.66 2.87 -11.62
CA SER A 79 7.93 3.67 -12.83
C SER A 79 7.72 2.95 -14.15
N SER A 80 7.68 1.62 -14.15
CA SER A 80 7.31 0.82 -15.32
C SER A 80 5.81 0.53 -15.38
N HIS A 81 5.02 1.18 -14.51
CA HIS A 81 3.59 0.95 -14.35
C HIS A 81 3.22 -0.49 -14.01
N GLN A 82 4.14 -1.24 -13.39
CA GLN A 82 3.80 -2.56 -12.87
C GLN A 82 2.94 -2.43 -11.62
N THR A 83 1.97 -3.33 -11.50
CA THR A 83 1.03 -3.38 -10.38
C THR A 83 1.06 -4.75 -9.71
N GLN A 84 0.64 -4.79 -8.46
CA GLN A 84 0.50 -6.03 -7.70
C GLN A 84 -0.81 -6.76 -8.05
N PRO A 85 -0.83 -8.11 -7.99
CA PRO A 85 -2.08 -8.87 -8.10
C PRO A 85 -2.92 -8.75 -6.83
N GLU A 86 -4.24 -8.84 -6.98
CA GLU A 86 -5.15 -8.67 -5.84
C GLU A 86 -5.11 -9.85 -4.84
N THR A 87 -4.92 -11.07 -5.36
CA THR A 87 -4.99 -12.31 -4.58
C THR A 87 -3.81 -13.22 -4.87
N VAL A 88 -3.50 -14.09 -3.90
CA VAL A 88 -2.40 -15.06 -3.99
C VAL A 88 -2.72 -16.21 -4.95
N GLY A 89 -4.00 -16.47 -5.25
CA GLY A 89 -4.45 -17.69 -5.93
C GLY A 89 -3.76 -17.98 -7.27
N HIS A 90 -3.41 -16.93 -8.03
CA HIS A 90 -2.76 -17.06 -9.34
C HIS A 90 -1.23 -16.99 -9.29
N ILE A 91 -0.63 -16.60 -8.16
CA ILE A 91 0.81 -16.44 -7.99
C ILE A 91 1.41 -17.43 -6.97
N TRP A 92 0.57 -18.28 -6.39
CA TRP A 92 1.02 -19.32 -5.48
C TRP A 92 2.00 -20.27 -6.18
N ASN A 93 3.05 -20.65 -5.45
CA ASN A 93 4.00 -21.67 -5.87
C ASN A 93 4.46 -22.47 -4.65
N ILE A 94 4.97 -23.68 -4.87
CA ILE A 94 5.37 -24.61 -3.80
C ILE A 94 6.45 -24.04 -2.87
N GLY A 95 7.30 -23.13 -3.37
CA GLY A 95 8.32 -22.47 -2.57
C GLY A 95 7.79 -21.32 -1.71
N GLY A 96 6.60 -20.80 -2.01
CA GLY A 96 6.07 -19.60 -1.36
C GLY A 96 6.80 -18.31 -1.77
N ASN A 97 7.55 -18.34 -2.86
CA ASN A 97 8.41 -17.23 -3.29
C ASN A 97 7.61 -16.18 -4.06
N LEU A 98 8.11 -14.94 -4.10
CA LEU A 98 7.59 -13.85 -4.94
C LEU A 98 6.08 -13.58 -4.73
N ASN A 99 5.57 -13.82 -3.53
CA ASN A 99 4.22 -13.39 -3.20
C ASN A 99 4.20 -11.87 -3.03
N ASN A 100 3.73 -11.18 -4.05
CA ASN A 100 3.57 -9.74 -4.07
C ASN A 100 2.10 -9.31 -4.16
N SER A 101 1.13 -10.16 -3.78
CA SER A 101 -0.28 -9.76 -3.79
C SER A 101 -0.54 -8.59 -2.85
N TYR A 102 -1.68 -7.91 -2.99
CA TYR A 102 -2.07 -6.84 -2.07
C TYR A 102 -1.97 -7.30 -0.62
N HIS A 103 -1.29 -6.48 0.19
CA HIS A 103 -1.24 -6.73 1.61
C HIS A 103 -2.56 -6.29 2.23
N LYS A 104 -3.25 -7.20 2.92
CA LYS A 104 -4.57 -6.98 3.52
C LYS A 104 -4.45 -7.15 5.04
N VAL A 105 -4.63 -6.06 5.79
CA VAL A 105 -4.51 -6.05 7.25
C VAL A 105 -5.88 -5.90 7.88
N LYS A 106 -6.25 -6.84 8.75
CA LYS A 106 -7.48 -6.75 9.53
C LYS A 106 -7.25 -5.87 10.77
N VAL A 107 -8.04 -4.81 10.91
CA VAL A 107 -7.96 -3.89 12.05
C VAL A 107 -9.30 -3.86 12.78
N LYS A 108 -9.26 -3.99 14.11
CA LYS A 108 -10.41 -3.80 14.99
C LYS A 108 -10.44 -2.34 15.45
N ILE A 109 -11.62 -1.73 15.42
CA ILE A 109 -11.80 -0.34 15.81
C ILE A 109 -12.48 -0.32 17.15
N GLU A 110 -11.78 0.24 18.14
CA GLU A 110 -12.36 0.48 19.46
C GLU A 110 -13.33 1.68 19.38
N ALA A 111 -14.46 1.55 20.09
CA ALA A 111 -15.59 2.46 20.00
C ALA A 111 -15.28 3.83 20.61
#